data_AF-A0A7I8E0Z8-F1
#
_entry.id   AF-A0A7I8E0Z8-F1
#
_cell.length_a   1.000
_cell.length_b   1.000
_cell.length_c   1.000
_cell.angle_alpha   90.00
_cell.angle_beta   90.00
_cell.angle_gamma   90.00
#
_symmetry.space_group_name_H-M   'P 1'
#
loop_
_entity.id
_entity.type
_entity.pdbx_description
1 polymer ?
#
loop_
_entity_poly.entity_id
_entity_poly.type
_entity_poly.pdbx_seq_one_letter_code
_entity_poly.pdbx_strand_id
1 'polypeptide(L)'
;MKKEKRSFLKILMGLMLLFFYLPIGFMIVFSFNSSKSLTHFTGFSMQWYTKMLSDASMMESLYITILVAVIATVISTVVGTISAIGLSKSKKVVHDLIMQINDFPLMNPEIVTAIGLMLFFITFNIEKGFATLLLAHIAFCIPYVILSVMPKIRSLDPNLADAAMDLGCTPWMALIKVIVPQIMPGIVSGALIAFTMSFDDFIISYFVTGKGIKNLSIMVYTMSKRVNPSINAISTLIVIFITIVLILVNVVPVIREKRKVQTTELKEKNKAPRIIAGIVAACVCMGLVFVQKTTSSTKKYAGQTLHVYNAGEYTGENLLSNFEKQTGCKVVMDLFDSNEQMYIKVANGEAYDVLIPSDYMIERLKQEKLIQPLDQDKITCLEDINDSVKNLSYDPNNEYSVPYFWGSVGIVYDKTKVSEKDLKEQGFNIFLNQKYKGDIYLYDSERDSFMMALKALGYSMNTDNEKELAEAYNWLLECVNTMSPEIVTDEIIDNMAQARKALGLIYSGDATYVMSENENIGYYMPNKGTNIWCDAMVIPQSSKHVDLAHEFINYVSSYEAAYGNSSYVGYTSPNTEVMNDLAQNDFKGINAYNPIRTNKYDEVFNYNAETRKIMANYWAKVKIAASNAKSE
;
A
#
# COMPACT_ATOMS: atom_id res chain seq x y z
N MET A 1 -32.04 33.36 -24.03
CA MET A 1 -31.51 31.97 -24.08
C MET A 1 -30.00 31.81 -23.86
N LYS A 2 -29.08 32.67 -24.34
CA LYS A 2 -27.61 32.51 -24.08
C LYS A 2 -27.15 32.87 -22.65
N LYS A 3 -27.87 33.72 -21.92
CA LYS A 3 -27.44 34.26 -20.61
C LYS A 3 -27.73 33.29 -19.44
N GLU A 4 -28.90 32.64 -19.44
CA GLU A 4 -29.29 31.65 -18.42
C GLU A 4 -28.43 30.39 -18.47
N LYS A 5 -28.17 29.84 -19.67
CA LYS A 5 -27.22 28.72 -19.85
C LYS A 5 -25.82 29.06 -19.32
N ARG A 6 -25.38 30.32 -19.45
CA ARG A 6 -24.07 30.78 -18.96
C ARG A 6 -24.04 30.93 -17.43
N SER A 7 -25.18 31.23 -16.79
CA SER A 7 -25.30 31.25 -15.33
C SER A 7 -25.32 29.84 -14.76
N PHE A 8 -26.12 28.95 -15.36
CA PHE A 8 -26.15 27.53 -15.00
C PHE A 8 -24.77 26.87 -15.13
N LEU A 9 -24.06 27.08 -16.25
CA LEU A 9 -22.70 26.56 -16.44
C LEU A 9 -21.69 27.08 -15.41
N LYS A 10 -21.81 28.34 -14.97
CA LYS A 10 -20.96 28.90 -13.90
C LYS A 10 -21.27 28.29 -12.54
N ILE A 11 -22.54 28.07 -12.23
CA ILE A 11 -22.98 27.41 -10.99
C ILE A 11 -22.48 25.97 -11.00
N LEU A 12 -22.67 25.24 -12.10
CA LEU A 12 -22.18 23.87 -12.27
C LEU A 12 -20.66 23.81 -12.13
N MET A 13 -19.92 24.75 -12.75
CA MET A 13 -18.47 24.86 -12.58
C MET A 13 -18.07 25.13 -11.12
N GLY A 14 -18.78 26.01 -10.43
CA GLY A 14 -18.56 26.28 -9.01
C GLY A 14 -18.81 25.04 -8.13
N LEU A 15 -19.89 24.30 -8.41
CA LEU A 15 -20.20 23.05 -7.71
C LEU A 15 -19.16 21.95 -8.00
N MET A 16 -18.70 21.83 -9.24
CA MET A 16 -17.62 20.88 -9.59
C MET A 16 -16.32 21.24 -8.86
N LEU A 17 -15.93 22.52 -8.85
CA LEU A 17 -14.76 22.96 -8.07
C LEU A 17 -14.94 22.64 -6.59
N LEU A 18 -16.10 22.96 -6.01
CA LEU A 18 -16.37 22.66 -4.60
C LEU A 18 -16.28 21.15 -4.33
N PHE A 19 -16.86 20.32 -5.19
CA PHE A 19 -16.80 18.86 -5.06
C PHE A 19 -15.36 18.31 -5.08
N PHE A 20 -14.50 18.80 -5.97
CA PHE A 20 -13.11 18.34 -6.05
C PHE A 20 -12.22 18.89 -4.92
N TYR A 21 -12.41 20.14 -4.49
CA TYR A 21 -11.54 20.78 -3.50
C TYR A 21 -12.00 20.59 -2.05
N LEU A 22 -13.28 20.27 -1.81
CA LEU A 22 -13.82 20.12 -0.45
C LEU A 22 -13.20 18.94 0.31
N PRO A 23 -13.00 17.74 -0.26
CA PRO A 23 -12.29 16.65 0.41
C PRO A 23 -10.85 17.02 0.77
N ILE A 24 -10.17 17.78 -0.10
CA ILE A 24 -8.81 18.28 0.16
C ILE A 24 -8.82 19.24 1.35
N GLY A 25 -9.78 20.18 1.38
CA GLY A 25 -9.97 21.08 2.52
C GLY A 25 -10.27 20.33 3.82
N PHE A 26 -11.14 19.31 3.77
CA PHE A 26 -11.47 18.47 4.92
C PHE A 26 -10.24 17.76 5.47
N MET A 27 -9.44 17.13 4.60
CA MET A 27 -8.17 16.51 4.96
C MET A 27 -7.18 17.50 5.60
N ILE A 28 -7.06 18.71 5.05
CA ILE A 28 -6.20 19.76 5.61
C ILE A 28 -6.66 20.13 7.03
N VAL A 29 -7.96 20.28 7.26
CA VAL A 29 -8.49 20.57 8.59
C VAL A 29 -8.21 19.42 9.56
N PHE A 30 -8.47 18.17 9.15
CA PHE A 30 -8.24 16.99 9.98
C PHE A 30 -6.76 16.66 10.20
N SER A 31 -5.84 17.23 9.41
CA SER A 31 -4.40 17.16 9.68
C SER A 31 -4.02 17.83 11.01
N PHE A 32 -4.85 18.76 11.51
CA PHE A 32 -4.68 19.41 12.79
C PHE A 32 -5.53 18.80 13.91
N ASN A 33 -6.14 17.63 13.72
CA ASN A 33 -7.00 17.02 14.75
C ASN A 33 -6.17 16.47 15.92
N SER A 34 -6.66 16.59 17.15
CA SER A 34 -5.99 16.06 18.35
C SER A 34 -6.27 14.58 18.62
N SER A 35 -7.26 13.98 17.97
CA SER A 35 -7.58 12.54 18.08
C SER A 35 -7.26 11.76 16.81
N LYS A 36 -7.38 10.43 16.89
CA LYS A 36 -7.30 9.53 15.74
C LYS A 36 -8.55 9.53 14.86
N SER A 37 -9.62 10.22 15.27
CA SER A 37 -10.90 10.21 14.55
C SER A 37 -10.81 10.94 13.20
N LEU A 38 -11.35 10.31 12.15
CA LEU A 38 -11.48 10.90 10.81
C LEU A 38 -12.76 11.70 10.61
N THR A 39 -13.69 11.62 11.57
CA THR A 39 -15.04 12.18 11.43
C THR A 39 -15.34 13.22 12.51
N HIS A 40 -14.70 13.11 13.69
CA HIS A 40 -14.89 14.03 14.80
C HIS A 40 -13.64 14.87 15.06
N PHE A 41 -13.77 16.18 14.88
CA PHE A 41 -12.72 17.14 15.23
C PHE A 41 -12.75 17.40 16.74
N THR A 42 -11.80 16.83 17.48
CA THR A 42 -11.75 16.91 18.95
C THR A 42 -11.01 18.14 19.45
N GLY A 43 -10.05 18.67 18.68
CA GLY A 43 -9.25 19.83 19.05
C GLY A 43 -8.08 20.05 18.09
N PHE A 44 -7.46 21.23 18.17
CA PHE A 44 -6.32 21.59 17.33
C PHE A 44 -5.00 21.06 17.90
N SER A 45 -4.20 20.36 17.08
CA SER A 45 -2.89 19.81 17.45
C SER A 45 -1.97 19.68 16.23
N MET A 46 -0.66 19.86 16.45
CA MET A 46 0.40 19.65 15.45
C MET A 46 1.10 18.28 15.61
N GLN A 47 0.53 17.39 16.45
CA GLN A 47 1.15 16.12 16.80
C GLN A 47 1.44 15.23 15.59
N TRP A 48 0.56 15.23 14.58
CA TRP A 48 0.71 14.40 13.38
C TRP A 48 1.87 14.85 12.50
N TYR A 49 2.15 16.15 12.44
CA TYR A 49 3.35 16.68 11.78
C TYR A 49 4.62 16.28 12.53
N THR A 50 4.60 16.33 13.87
CA THR A 50 5.74 15.92 14.70
C THR A 50 6.01 14.42 14.58
N LYS A 51 4.94 13.62 14.58
CA LYS A 51 4.97 12.16 14.37
C LYS A 51 5.53 11.82 12.99
N MET A 52 5.02 12.48 11.94
CA MET A 52 5.53 12.31 10.58
C MET A 52 7.03 12.66 10.47
N LEU A 53 7.48 13.76 11.06
CA LEU A 53 8.90 14.15 11.02
C LEU A 53 9.81 13.20 11.83
N SER A 54 9.25 12.50 12.82
CA SER A 54 9.97 11.54 13.65
C SER A 54 10.04 10.15 13.01
N ASP A 55 9.16 9.86 12.05
CA ASP A 55 9.11 8.60 11.32
C ASP A 55 10.15 8.61 10.19
N ALA A 56 11.22 7.84 10.39
CA ALA A 56 12.31 7.71 9.43
C ALA A 56 11.85 7.14 8.07
N SER A 57 10.87 6.23 8.07
CA SER A 57 10.34 5.63 6.85
C SER A 57 9.52 6.65 6.04
N MET A 58 8.73 7.49 6.72
CA MET A 58 8.00 8.58 6.06
C MET A 58 8.95 9.61 5.44
N MET A 59 10.00 9.99 6.19
CA MET A 59 11.00 10.94 5.69
C MET A 59 11.84 10.38 4.56
N GLU A 60 12.21 9.11 4.61
CA GLU A 60 12.86 8.42 3.50
C GLU A 60 11.97 8.39 2.26
N SER A 61 10.67 8.11 2.41
CA SER A 61 9.71 8.06 1.30
C SER A 61 9.53 9.44 0.64
N LEU A 62 9.41 10.50 1.44
CA LEU A 62 9.35 11.88 0.95
C LEU A 62 10.61 12.25 0.16
N TYR A 63 11.77 11.87 0.70
CA TYR A 63 13.05 12.10 0.07
C TYR A 63 13.18 11.35 -1.27
N ILE A 64 12.82 10.07 -1.32
CA ILE A 64 12.83 9.27 -2.56
C ILE A 64 11.93 9.90 -3.62
N THR A 65 10.72 10.33 -3.27
CA THR A 65 9.81 11.00 -4.22
C THR A 65 10.43 12.24 -4.84
N ILE A 66 10.96 13.15 -4.01
CA ILE A 66 11.57 14.39 -4.51
C ILE A 66 12.79 14.07 -5.37
N LEU A 67 13.65 13.15 -4.92
CA LEU A 67 14.88 12.78 -5.62
C LEU A 67 14.57 12.17 -7.00
N VAL A 68 13.68 11.18 -7.06
CA VAL A 68 13.28 10.53 -8.32
C VAL A 68 12.61 11.54 -9.23
N ALA A 69 11.67 12.35 -8.74
CA ALA A 69 10.98 13.35 -9.55
C ALA A 69 11.95 14.35 -10.17
N VAL A 70 12.91 14.85 -9.40
CA VAL A 70 13.90 15.80 -9.90
C VAL A 70 14.85 15.15 -10.91
N ILE A 71 15.45 14.00 -10.58
CA ILE A 71 16.42 13.35 -11.47
C ILE A 71 15.74 12.89 -12.77
N ALA A 72 14.58 12.24 -12.67
CA ALA A 72 13.81 11.82 -13.83
C ALA A 72 13.43 13.01 -14.72
N THR A 73 13.01 14.14 -14.12
CA THR A 73 12.70 15.36 -14.86
C THR A 73 13.92 15.90 -15.60
N VAL A 74 15.06 16.03 -14.92
CA VAL A 74 16.28 16.60 -15.52
C VAL A 74 16.73 15.74 -16.70
N ILE A 75 16.84 14.42 -16.48
CA ILE A 75 17.30 13.49 -17.51
C ILE A 75 16.30 13.45 -18.67
N SER A 76 15.01 13.31 -18.39
CA SER A 76 13.96 13.25 -19.44
C SER A 76 13.85 14.55 -20.21
N THR A 77 14.07 15.70 -19.56
CA THR A 77 14.07 17.01 -20.24
C THR A 77 15.23 17.11 -21.23
N VAL A 78 16.43 16.69 -20.82
CA VAL A 78 17.61 16.68 -21.69
C VAL A 78 17.41 15.70 -22.85
N VAL A 79 17.07 14.44 -22.54
CA VAL A 79 16.88 13.39 -23.54
C VAL A 79 15.73 13.74 -24.48
N GLY A 80 14.57 14.11 -23.95
CA GLY A 80 13.39 14.48 -24.75
C GLY A 80 13.63 15.71 -25.63
N THR A 81 14.33 16.73 -25.14
CA THR A 81 14.67 17.91 -25.96
C THR A 81 15.61 17.53 -27.11
N ILE A 82 16.66 16.76 -26.83
CA ILE A 82 17.61 16.29 -27.86
C ILE A 82 16.87 15.44 -28.89
N SER A 83 16.03 14.50 -28.44
CA SER A 83 15.21 13.66 -29.30
C SER A 83 14.27 14.49 -30.17
N ALA A 84 13.57 15.49 -29.62
CA ALA A 84 12.67 16.34 -30.39
C ALA A 84 13.41 17.14 -31.48
N ILE A 85 14.60 17.69 -31.16
CA ILE A 85 15.45 18.40 -32.14
C ILE A 85 15.93 17.44 -33.22
N GLY A 86 16.45 16.27 -32.84
CA GLY A 86 16.93 15.25 -33.78
C GLY A 86 15.83 14.76 -34.72
N LEU A 87 14.64 14.49 -34.18
CA LEU A 87 13.47 14.03 -34.94
C LEU A 87 12.99 15.07 -35.95
N SER A 88 13.13 16.37 -35.64
CA SER A 88 12.72 17.45 -36.54
C SER A 88 13.54 17.53 -37.84
N LYS A 89 14.76 17.01 -37.84
CA LYS A 89 15.66 16.96 -39.02
C LYS A 89 15.87 15.52 -39.54
N SER A 90 15.19 14.54 -38.95
CA SER A 90 15.31 13.12 -39.32
C SER A 90 14.49 12.77 -40.57
N LYS A 91 14.84 11.66 -41.24
CA LYS A 91 14.04 11.10 -42.34
C LYS A 91 12.68 10.62 -41.81
N LYS A 92 11.62 10.71 -42.63
CA LYS A 92 10.26 10.32 -42.25
C LYS A 92 10.15 8.94 -41.59
N VAL A 93 10.86 7.93 -42.10
CA VAL A 93 10.84 6.57 -41.52
C VAL A 93 11.39 6.54 -40.09
N VAL A 94 12.47 7.28 -39.81
CA VAL A 94 13.07 7.36 -38.47
C VAL A 94 12.15 8.16 -37.55
N HIS A 95 11.58 9.25 -38.05
CA HIS A 95 10.61 10.07 -37.32
C HIS A 95 9.42 9.21 -36.85
N ASP A 96 8.77 8.51 -37.78
CA ASP A 96 7.57 7.73 -37.52
C ASP A 96 7.85 6.55 -36.57
N LEU A 97 8.99 5.85 -36.73
CA LEU A 97 9.38 4.75 -35.85
C LEU A 97 9.63 5.20 -34.41
N ILE A 98 10.42 6.26 -34.22
CA ILE A 98 10.74 6.75 -32.87
C ILE A 98 9.51 7.35 -32.20
N MET A 99 8.65 8.06 -32.95
CA MET A 99 7.40 8.58 -32.41
C MET A 99 6.46 7.43 -31.97
N GLN A 100 6.35 6.34 -32.73
CA GLN A 100 5.56 5.17 -32.30
C GLN A 100 6.07 4.55 -31.00
N ILE A 101 7.39 4.40 -30.85
CA ILE A 101 8.00 3.88 -29.62
C ILE A 101 7.74 4.85 -28.46
N ASN A 102 7.92 6.15 -28.71
CA ASN A 102 7.73 7.21 -27.72
C ASN A 102 6.26 7.31 -27.26
N ASP A 103 5.31 7.12 -28.17
CA ASP A 103 3.89 7.29 -27.86
C ASP A 103 3.30 6.04 -27.19
N PHE A 104 4.03 4.91 -27.19
CA PHE A 104 3.57 3.65 -26.60
C PHE A 104 3.16 3.77 -25.12
N PRO A 105 3.94 4.40 -24.21
CA PRO A 105 3.52 4.59 -22.83
C PRO A 105 2.29 5.51 -22.67
N LEU A 106 2.05 6.41 -23.62
CA LEU A 106 0.94 7.38 -23.57
C LEU A 106 -0.37 6.79 -24.08
N MET A 107 -0.29 5.84 -25.00
CA MET A 107 -1.47 5.20 -25.61
C MET A 107 -2.02 4.04 -24.78
N ASN A 108 -1.19 3.42 -23.95
CA ASN A 108 -1.59 2.31 -23.10
C ASN A 108 -2.06 2.81 -21.72
N PRO A 109 -2.96 2.08 -21.04
CA PRO A 109 -3.21 2.29 -19.62
C PRO A 109 -1.90 2.18 -18.82
N GLU A 110 -1.68 3.07 -17.85
CA GLU A 110 -0.45 3.10 -17.04
C GLU A 110 -0.13 1.75 -16.39
N ILE A 111 -1.15 1.02 -15.97
CA ILE A 111 -1.02 -0.32 -15.37
C ILE A 111 -0.38 -1.34 -16.32
N VAL A 112 -0.65 -1.25 -17.62
CA VAL A 112 -0.07 -2.14 -18.64
C VAL A 112 1.42 -1.86 -18.77
N THR A 113 1.79 -0.58 -18.82
CA THR A 113 3.20 -0.14 -18.85
C THR A 113 3.94 -0.59 -17.58
N ALA A 114 3.32 -0.44 -16.41
CA ALA A 114 3.91 -0.82 -15.13
C ALA A 114 4.17 -2.34 -15.04
N ILE A 115 3.19 -3.17 -15.38
CA ILE A 115 3.34 -4.63 -15.40
C ILE A 115 4.36 -5.05 -16.45
N GLY A 116 4.37 -4.42 -17.63
CA GLY A 116 5.36 -4.68 -18.68
C GLY A 116 6.79 -4.40 -18.22
N LEU A 117 7.02 -3.28 -17.54
CA LEU A 117 8.33 -2.93 -16.97
C LEU A 117 8.73 -3.88 -15.84
N MET A 118 7.79 -4.28 -14.98
CA MET A 118 8.04 -5.28 -13.94
C MET A 118 8.51 -6.61 -14.56
N LEU A 119 7.77 -7.12 -15.55
CA LEU A 119 8.12 -8.35 -16.26
C LEU A 119 9.45 -8.22 -17.00
N PHE A 120 9.74 -7.05 -17.56
CA PHE A 120 11.05 -6.77 -18.17
C PHE A 120 12.18 -6.90 -17.15
N PHE A 121 12.09 -6.22 -16.00
CA PHE A 121 13.13 -6.31 -14.97
C PHE A 121 13.30 -7.73 -14.43
N ILE A 122 12.20 -8.47 -14.25
CA ILE A 122 12.24 -9.88 -13.86
C ILE A 122 12.93 -10.73 -14.93
N THR A 123 12.54 -10.60 -16.19
CA THR A 123 13.07 -11.41 -17.31
C THR A 123 14.58 -11.24 -17.48
N PHE A 124 15.09 -10.03 -17.23
CA PHE A 124 16.52 -9.72 -17.33
C PHE A 124 17.27 -9.85 -15.99
N ASN A 125 16.65 -10.41 -14.95
CA ASN A 125 17.23 -10.53 -13.60
C ASN A 125 17.79 -9.21 -13.06
N ILE A 126 17.13 -8.10 -13.36
CA ILE A 126 17.48 -6.78 -12.83
C ILE A 126 16.83 -6.65 -11.46
N GLU A 127 17.66 -6.60 -10.41
CA GLU A 127 17.17 -6.42 -9.04
C GLU A 127 16.41 -5.10 -8.90
N LYS A 128 15.15 -5.19 -8.46
CA LYS A 128 14.28 -4.03 -8.24
C LYS A 128 14.79 -3.15 -7.09
N GLY A 129 14.62 -1.84 -7.22
CA GLY A 129 15.01 -0.85 -6.23
C GLY A 129 15.02 0.57 -6.81
N PHE A 130 15.92 1.42 -6.32
CA PHE A 130 16.00 2.83 -6.74
C PHE A 130 16.27 2.99 -8.23
N ALA A 131 17.15 2.14 -8.78
CA ALA A 131 17.56 2.23 -10.17
C ALA A 131 16.41 1.86 -11.13
N THR A 132 15.67 0.79 -10.86
CA THR A 132 14.51 0.38 -11.67
C THR A 132 13.40 1.42 -11.60
N LEU A 133 13.14 1.98 -10.41
CA LEU A 133 12.24 3.11 -10.21
C LEU A 133 12.67 4.31 -11.06
N LEU A 134 13.91 4.76 -10.95
CA LEU A 134 14.40 5.91 -11.69
C LEU A 134 14.33 5.71 -13.22
N LEU A 135 14.74 4.53 -13.71
CA LEU A 135 14.70 4.21 -15.14
C LEU A 135 13.28 4.19 -15.69
N ALA A 136 12.34 3.60 -14.93
CA ALA A 136 10.93 3.58 -15.30
C ALA A 136 10.36 5.00 -15.42
N HIS A 137 10.66 5.87 -14.46
CA HIS A 137 10.22 7.27 -14.49
C HIS A 137 10.86 8.06 -15.63
N ILE A 138 12.14 7.82 -15.94
CA ILE A 138 12.78 8.46 -17.11
C ILE A 138 12.08 8.04 -18.40
N ALA A 139 11.85 6.74 -18.59
CA ALA A 139 11.19 6.21 -19.79
C ALA A 139 9.76 6.76 -19.94
N PHE A 140 9.04 6.88 -18.83
CA PHE A 140 7.68 7.42 -18.79
C PHE A 140 7.62 8.95 -19.00
N CYS A 141 8.62 9.71 -18.54
CA CYS A 141 8.62 11.17 -18.63
C CYS A 141 9.10 11.72 -19.98
N ILE A 142 9.97 11.01 -20.71
CA ILE A 142 10.48 11.45 -22.03
C ILE A 142 9.35 11.81 -23.02
N PRO A 143 8.28 11.01 -23.19
CA PRO A 143 7.19 11.32 -24.11
C PRO A 143 6.51 12.66 -23.83
N TYR A 144 6.28 13.00 -22.56
CA TYR A 144 5.67 14.27 -22.17
C TYR A 144 6.56 15.47 -22.51
N VAL A 145 7.89 15.33 -22.37
CA VAL A 145 8.83 16.36 -22.78
C VAL A 145 8.78 16.56 -24.30
N ILE A 146 8.81 15.47 -25.08
CA ILE A 146 8.73 15.55 -26.55
C ILE A 146 7.42 16.20 -26.99
N LEU A 147 6.29 15.82 -26.40
CA LEU A 147 4.98 16.42 -26.69
C LEU A 147 4.93 17.93 -26.44
N SER A 148 5.71 18.43 -25.48
CA SER A 148 5.77 19.85 -25.16
C SER A 148 6.77 20.63 -26.03
N VAL A 149 7.92 20.03 -26.34
CA VAL A 149 9.01 20.68 -27.10
C VAL A 149 8.77 20.63 -28.62
N MET A 150 8.26 19.52 -29.15
CA MET A 150 8.08 19.31 -30.59
C MET A 150 7.19 20.38 -31.26
N PRO A 151 6.04 20.82 -30.68
CA PRO A 151 5.25 21.90 -31.25
C PRO A 151 6.01 23.23 -31.36
N LYS A 152 6.91 23.52 -30.40
CA LYS A 152 7.76 24.72 -30.45
C LYS A 152 8.81 24.63 -31.54
N ILE A 153 9.43 23.47 -31.73
CA ILE A 153 10.38 23.25 -32.83
C ILE A 153 9.68 23.42 -34.19
N ARG A 154 8.49 22.82 -34.36
CA ARG A 154 7.69 22.94 -35.60
C ARG A 154 7.25 24.36 -35.91
N SER A 155 7.19 25.25 -34.91
CA SER A 155 6.86 26.66 -35.09
C SER A 155 8.04 27.55 -35.49
N LEU A 156 9.28 27.04 -35.45
CA LEU A 156 10.47 27.80 -35.86
C LEU A 156 10.59 27.89 -37.38
N ASP A 157 11.21 28.96 -37.87
CA ASP A 157 11.65 29.03 -39.26
C ASP A 157 12.68 27.90 -39.53
N PRO A 158 12.47 27.04 -40.54
CA PRO A 158 13.38 25.95 -40.88
C PRO A 158 14.83 26.37 -41.14
N ASN A 159 15.05 27.61 -41.58
CA ASN A 159 16.33 28.18 -41.97
C ASN A 159 17.05 28.93 -40.83
N LEU A 160 16.45 29.03 -39.64
CA LEU A 160 16.97 29.83 -38.54
C LEU A 160 18.38 29.38 -38.10
N ALA A 161 18.63 28.06 -38.11
CA ALA A 161 19.94 27.50 -37.79
C ALA A 161 21.00 27.84 -38.85
N ASP A 162 20.62 27.77 -40.13
CA ASP A 162 21.50 28.04 -41.27
C ASP A 162 21.89 29.52 -41.31
N ALA A 163 20.92 30.43 -41.11
CA ALA A 163 21.17 31.87 -41.00
C ALA A 163 22.14 32.21 -39.85
N ALA A 164 22.07 31.49 -38.72
CA ALA A 164 23.02 31.69 -37.63
C ALA A 164 24.44 31.22 -37.99
N MET A 165 24.56 30.14 -38.76
CA MET A 165 25.85 29.62 -39.23
C MET A 165 26.47 30.52 -40.30
N ASP A 166 25.66 31.10 -41.19
CA ASP A 166 26.10 32.10 -42.17
C ASP A 166 26.68 33.36 -41.50
N LEU A 167 26.17 33.72 -40.32
CA LEU A 167 26.70 34.80 -39.48
C LEU A 167 27.94 34.39 -38.64
N GLY A 168 28.51 33.21 -38.87
CA GLY A 168 29.76 32.74 -38.25
C GLY A 168 29.58 31.89 -37.00
N CYS A 169 28.37 31.45 -36.64
CA CYS A 169 28.20 30.46 -35.57
C CYS A 169 28.62 29.06 -36.03
N THR A 170 29.28 28.29 -35.16
CA THR A 170 29.40 26.84 -35.37
C THR A 170 28.04 26.15 -35.17
N PRO A 171 27.80 24.93 -35.69
CA PRO A 171 26.54 24.21 -35.49
C PRO A 171 26.13 24.08 -34.02
N TRP A 172 27.10 23.83 -33.14
CA TRP A 172 26.89 23.77 -31.70
C TRP A 172 26.50 25.12 -31.09
N MET A 173 27.10 26.21 -31.58
CA MET A 173 26.72 27.57 -31.17
C MET A 173 25.32 27.95 -31.69
N ALA A 174 24.97 27.60 -32.93
CA ALA A 174 23.64 27.83 -33.48
C ALA A 174 22.58 27.08 -32.66
N LEU A 175 22.84 25.83 -32.30
CA LEU A 175 21.97 25.05 -31.41
C LEU A 175 21.76 25.74 -30.05
N ILE A 176 22.84 26.02 -29.33
CA ILE A 176 22.77 26.51 -27.95
C ILE A 176 22.34 27.98 -27.85
N LYS A 177 22.78 28.84 -28.77
CA LYS A 177 22.52 30.29 -28.70
C LYS A 177 21.29 30.73 -29.46
N VAL A 178 20.80 29.94 -30.42
CA VAL A 178 19.65 30.32 -31.27
C VAL A 178 18.48 29.37 -31.07
N ILE A 179 18.65 28.07 -31.32
CA ILE A 179 17.53 27.11 -31.28
C ILE A 179 17.02 26.90 -29.85
N VAL A 180 17.90 26.51 -28.91
CA VAL A 180 17.53 26.21 -27.51
C VAL A 180 16.79 27.38 -26.83
N PRO A 181 17.22 28.65 -26.95
CA PRO A 181 16.50 29.78 -26.35
C PRO A 181 15.11 29.99 -26.92
N GLN A 182 14.89 29.72 -28.22
CA GLN A 182 13.59 29.89 -28.86
C GLN A 182 12.58 28.82 -28.42
N ILE A 183 13.04 27.59 -28.20
CA ILE A 183 12.19 26.49 -27.72
C ILE A 183 12.16 26.40 -26.19
N MET A 184 12.87 27.28 -25.48
CA MET A 184 12.95 27.29 -24.01
C MET A 184 11.57 27.29 -23.31
N PRO A 185 10.53 28.01 -23.78
CA PRO A 185 9.20 27.90 -23.17
C PRO A 185 8.61 26.49 -23.24
N GLY A 186 8.89 25.76 -24.34
CA GLY A 186 8.50 24.36 -24.49
C GLY A 186 9.32 23.43 -23.61
N ILE A 187 10.63 23.66 -23.48
CA ILE A 187 11.50 22.88 -22.58
C ILE A 187 11.03 23.02 -21.13
N VAL A 188 10.77 24.25 -20.67
CA VAL A 188 10.29 24.51 -19.31
C VAL A 188 8.93 23.86 -19.08
N SER A 189 7.99 24.01 -20.02
CA SER A 189 6.68 23.36 -19.95
C SER A 189 6.81 21.83 -19.89
N GLY A 190 7.66 21.22 -20.73
CA GLY A 190 7.92 19.79 -20.74
C GLY A 190 8.53 19.27 -19.44
N ALA A 191 9.51 20.01 -18.89
CA ALA A 191 10.11 19.67 -17.59
C ALA A 191 9.08 19.69 -16.46
N LEU A 192 8.13 20.62 -16.49
CA LEU A 192 7.10 20.73 -15.46
C LEU A 192 6.05 19.64 -15.54
N ILE A 193 5.67 19.24 -16.75
CA ILE A 193 4.80 18.09 -16.96
C ILE A 193 5.53 16.83 -16.49
N ALA A 194 6.79 16.62 -16.89
CA ALA A 194 7.59 15.49 -16.43
C ALA A 194 7.71 15.42 -14.89
N PHE A 195 7.96 16.57 -14.24
CA PHE A 195 8.02 16.64 -12.77
C PHE A 195 6.69 16.28 -12.12
N THR A 196 5.59 16.88 -12.60
CA THR A 196 4.25 16.62 -12.07
C THR A 196 3.89 15.14 -12.21
N MET A 197 4.11 14.56 -13.40
CA MET A 197 3.80 13.15 -13.67
C MET A 197 4.68 12.20 -12.84
N SER A 198 5.97 12.51 -12.69
CA SER A 198 6.88 11.67 -11.90
C SER A 198 6.66 11.79 -10.39
N PHE A 199 6.21 12.94 -9.90
CA PHE A 199 6.05 13.18 -8.46
C PHE A 199 4.82 12.45 -7.91
N ASP A 200 3.75 12.37 -8.70
CA ASP A 200 2.45 11.81 -8.31
C ASP A 200 2.26 10.34 -8.74
N ASP A 201 3.19 9.77 -9.50
CA ASP A 201 3.06 8.39 -9.97
C ASP A 201 3.06 7.38 -8.81
N PHE A 202 1.96 6.64 -8.73
CA PHE A 202 1.81 5.47 -7.86
C PHE A 202 1.95 4.18 -8.65
N ILE A 203 1.31 4.09 -9.83
CA ILE A 203 1.12 2.80 -10.52
C ILE A 203 2.45 2.25 -11.01
N ILE A 204 3.24 3.02 -11.75
CA ILE A 204 4.53 2.53 -12.26
C ILE A 204 5.45 2.22 -11.08
N SER A 205 5.54 3.15 -10.14
CA SER A 205 6.32 3.02 -8.91
C SER A 205 6.02 1.74 -8.14
N TYR A 206 4.75 1.41 -7.90
CA TYR A 206 4.36 0.25 -7.09
C TYR A 206 4.84 -1.08 -7.67
N PHE A 207 4.83 -1.22 -9.00
CA PHE A 207 5.22 -2.48 -9.66
C PHE A 207 6.73 -2.61 -9.92
N VAL A 208 7.45 -1.49 -10.05
CA VAL A 208 8.88 -1.51 -10.40
C VAL A 208 9.81 -1.25 -9.21
N THR A 209 9.25 -0.93 -8.04
CA THR A 209 9.99 -0.81 -6.78
C THR A 209 10.20 -2.18 -6.11
N GLY A 210 11.19 -2.22 -5.21
CA GLY A 210 11.57 -3.40 -4.44
C GLY A 210 12.61 -3.01 -3.39
N LYS A 211 13.01 -3.96 -2.54
CA LYS A 211 13.96 -3.72 -1.44
C LYS A 211 13.48 -2.58 -0.52
N GLY A 212 12.17 -2.51 -0.27
CA GLY A 212 11.47 -1.49 0.53
C GLY A 212 11.83 -0.04 0.26
N ILE A 213 12.26 0.26 -0.96
CA ILE A 213 12.28 1.61 -1.49
C ILE A 213 10.83 1.96 -1.84
N LYS A 214 10.22 2.82 -1.03
CA LYS A 214 8.87 3.31 -1.23
C LYS A 214 8.93 4.80 -1.52
N ASN A 215 8.22 5.23 -2.56
CA ASN A 215 7.95 6.65 -2.74
C ASN A 215 6.73 7.03 -1.88
N LEU A 216 6.49 8.32 -1.74
CA LEU A 216 5.41 8.87 -0.95
C LEU A 216 4.02 8.41 -1.43
N SER A 217 3.81 8.26 -2.74
CA SER A 217 2.53 7.80 -3.29
C SER A 217 2.21 6.36 -2.87
N ILE A 218 3.21 5.46 -2.89
CA ILE A 218 3.09 4.10 -2.35
C ILE A 218 2.78 4.16 -0.86
N MET A 219 3.51 4.97 -0.10
CA MET A 219 3.33 5.11 1.35
C MET A 219 1.91 5.59 1.70
N VAL A 220 1.41 6.63 1.03
CA VAL A 220 0.06 7.17 1.22
C VAL A 220 -0.99 6.11 0.87
N TYR A 221 -0.84 5.39 -0.24
CA TYR A 221 -1.75 4.30 -0.61
C TYR A 221 -1.78 3.21 0.45
N THR A 222 -0.62 2.70 0.87
CA THR A 222 -0.55 1.62 1.85
C THR A 222 -1.09 2.04 3.22
N MET A 223 -0.88 3.31 3.60
CA MET A 223 -1.43 3.82 4.86
C MET A 223 -2.92 4.13 4.77
N SER A 224 -3.46 4.42 3.58
CA SER A 224 -4.88 4.78 3.41
C SER A 224 -5.86 3.64 3.69
N LYS A 225 -5.36 2.40 3.82
CA LYS A 225 -6.17 1.21 4.07
C LYS A 225 -6.68 1.10 5.53
N ARG A 226 -6.06 1.79 6.49
CA ARG A 226 -6.55 1.99 7.87
C ARG A 226 -6.46 3.45 8.28
N VAL A 227 -7.12 3.74 9.40
CA VAL A 227 -7.16 5.06 10.01
C VAL A 227 -5.77 5.46 10.56
N ASN A 228 -4.95 6.09 9.72
CA ASN A 228 -3.73 6.78 10.16
C ASN A 228 -3.83 8.29 9.90
N PRO A 229 -4.11 9.10 10.93
CA PRO A 229 -4.23 10.55 10.77
C PRO A 229 -2.95 11.26 10.30
N SER A 230 -1.77 10.64 10.43
CA SER A 230 -0.52 11.18 9.89
C SER A 230 -0.54 11.34 8.37
N ILE A 231 -1.39 10.58 7.67
CA ILE A 231 -1.60 10.72 6.22
C ILE A 231 -2.13 12.11 5.90
N ASN A 232 -3.06 12.64 6.70
CA ASN A 232 -3.62 13.97 6.47
C ASN A 232 -2.53 15.05 6.54
N ALA A 233 -1.55 14.89 7.43
CA ALA A 233 -0.41 15.81 7.53
C ALA A 233 0.51 15.72 6.29
N ILE A 234 0.87 14.50 5.87
CA ILE A 234 1.68 14.27 4.66
C ILE A 234 0.98 14.84 3.42
N SER A 235 -0.28 14.48 3.20
CA SER A 235 -1.07 14.92 2.04
C SER A 235 -1.26 16.44 2.04
N THR A 236 -1.40 17.07 3.21
CA THR A 236 -1.44 18.53 3.33
C THR A 236 -0.12 19.16 2.84
N LEU A 237 1.03 18.61 3.23
CA LEU A 237 2.33 19.10 2.78
C LEU A 237 2.52 18.92 1.27
N ILE A 238 2.07 17.80 0.70
CA ILE A 238 2.10 17.55 -0.75
C ILE A 238 1.28 18.60 -1.49
N VAL A 239 0.03 18.82 -1.08
CA VAL A 239 -0.87 19.79 -1.71
C VAL A 239 -0.26 21.20 -1.65
N ILE A 240 0.29 21.59 -0.50
CA ILE A 240 0.98 22.88 -0.34
C ILE A 240 2.19 22.96 -1.28
N PHE A 241 3.02 21.92 -1.32
CA PHE A 241 4.21 21.87 -2.15
C PHE A 241 3.88 21.99 -3.64
N ILE A 242 2.97 21.16 -4.16
CA ILE A 242 2.52 21.19 -5.56
C ILE A 242 1.90 22.56 -5.89
N THR A 243 1.08 23.11 -4.99
CA THR A 243 0.48 24.44 -5.18
C THR A 243 1.53 25.53 -5.27
N ILE A 244 2.55 25.53 -4.41
CA ILE A 244 3.66 26.48 -4.46
C ILE A 244 4.43 26.35 -5.78
N VAL A 245 4.76 25.13 -6.20
CA VAL A 245 5.45 24.86 -7.47
C VAL A 245 4.63 25.40 -8.64
N LEU A 246 3.33 25.07 -8.72
CA LEU A 246 2.43 25.53 -9.78
C LEU A 246 2.26 27.05 -9.79
N ILE A 247 2.17 27.70 -8.63
CA ILE A 247 2.08 29.17 -8.53
C ILE A 247 3.38 29.80 -9.03
N LEU A 248 4.53 29.36 -8.53
CA LEU A 248 5.83 29.90 -8.97
C LEU A 248 6.00 29.76 -10.48
N VAL A 249 5.59 28.62 -11.03
CA VAL A 249 5.70 28.29 -12.44
C VAL A 249 4.78 29.11 -13.32
N ASN A 250 3.52 29.30 -12.94
CA ASN A 250 2.55 30.01 -13.79
C ASN A 250 2.65 31.53 -13.62
N VAL A 251 2.96 32.01 -12.42
CA VAL A 251 2.92 33.45 -12.08
C VAL A 251 4.23 34.15 -12.44
N VAL A 252 5.40 33.53 -12.23
CA VAL A 252 6.70 34.16 -12.51
C VAL A 252 6.90 34.53 -13.99
N PRO A 253 6.53 33.69 -14.99
CA PRO A 253 6.62 34.06 -16.40
C PRO A 253 5.69 35.22 -16.77
N VAL A 254 4.44 35.20 -16.28
CA VAL A 254 3.42 36.22 -16.57
C VAL A 254 3.82 37.59 -16.02
N ILE A 255 4.36 37.64 -14.80
CA ILE A 255 4.89 38.89 -14.21
C ILE A 255 6.07 39.43 -15.03
N ARG A 256 6.90 38.55 -15.60
CA ARG A 256 8.07 38.94 -16.39
C ARG A 256 7.73 39.41 -17.80
N GLU A 257 6.76 38.82 -18.47
CA GLU A 257 6.26 39.35 -19.74
C GLU A 257 5.72 40.77 -19.58
N LYS A 258 4.94 41.02 -18.53
CA LYS A 258 4.45 42.38 -18.22
C LYS A 258 5.57 43.39 -17.95
N ARG A 259 6.69 42.97 -17.32
CA ARG A 259 7.87 43.83 -17.10
C ARG A 259 8.68 44.09 -18.38
N LYS A 260 8.80 43.12 -19.30
CA LYS A 260 9.51 43.29 -20.58
C LYS A 260 8.82 44.24 -21.54
N VAL A 261 7.48 44.32 -21.52
CA VAL A 261 6.72 45.25 -22.37
C VAL A 261 6.90 46.72 -21.94
N GLN A 262 7.38 46.99 -20.72
CA GLN A 262 7.54 48.36 -20.19
C GLN A 262 8.95 48.96 -20.29
N THR A 263 9.97 48.23 -20.73
CA THR A 263 11.35 48.75 -20.81
C THR A 263 12.01 48.42 -22.15
N THR A 264 12.00 49.39 -23.06
CA THR A 264 12.75 49.37 -24.33
C THR A 264 14.19 49.82 -24.07
N GLU A 265 15.02 48.98 -23.44
CA GLU A 265 16.47 49.16 -23.49
C GLU A 265 17.22 47.82 -23.58
N LEU A 266 18.09 47.73 -24.58
CA LEU A 266 19.06 46.66 -24.78
C LEU A 266 20.21 46.83 -23.78
N LYS A 267 20.24 46.10 -22.65
CA LYS A 267 21.47 45.43 -22.15
C LYS A 267 21.30 44.46 -20.96
N GLU A 268 21.87 43.28 -21.24
CA GLU A 268 22.61 42.27 -20.47
C GLU A 268 22.09 41.47 -19.25
N LYS A 269 22.31 40.15 -19.44
CA LYS A 269 22.52 39.03 -18.50
C LYS A 269 21.31 38.46 -17.77
N ASN A 270 20.59 37.63 -18.53
CA ASN A 270 19.71 36.56 -18.08
C ASN A 270 20.35 35.67 -16.98
N LYS A 271 19.99 35.91 -15.71
CA LYS A 271 20.24 34.98 -14.58
C LYS A 271 19.08 34.00 -14.35
N ALA A 272 17.99 34.09 -15.10
CA ALA A 272 16.78 33.27 -14.96
C ALA A 272 16.99 31.74 -15.08
N PRO A 273 17.70 31.22 -16.11
CA PRO A 273 17.99 29.78 -16.17
C PRO A 273 18.95 29.33 -15.06
N ARG A 274 19.75 30.24 -14.48
CA ARG A 274 20.67 29.93 -13.36
C ARG A 274 19.97 29.83 -12.00
N ILE A 275 18.85 30.51 -11.79
CA ILE A 275 18.08 30.40 -10.54
C ILE A 275 17.25 29.12 -10.52
N ILE A 276 16.60 28.77 -11.64
CA ILE A 276 15.87 27.50 -11.77
C ILE A 276 16.85 26.32 -11.74
N ALA A 277 17.96 26.40 -12.49
CA ALA A 277 19.03 25.40 -12.39
C ALA A 277 19.69 25.37 -11.00
N GLY A 278 19.76 26.51 -10.30
CA GLY A 278 20.29 26.59 -8.94
C GLY A 278 19.40 25.94 -7.88
N ILE A 279 18.07 26.05 -8.02
CA ILE A 279 17.09 25.38 -7.15
C ILE A 279 17.09 23.87 -7.44
N VAL A 280 17.08 23.48 -8.71
CA VAL A 280 17.17 22.06 -9.12
C VAL A 280 18.50 21.45 -8.68
N ALA A 281 19.63 22.16 -8.86
CA ALA A 281 20.93 21.70 -8.39
C ALA A 281 21.04 21.67 -6.86
N ALA A 282 20.43 22.63 -6.14
CA ALA A 282 20.37 22.59 -4.68
C ALA A 282 19.53 21.41 -4.17
N CYS A 283 18.44 21.05 -4.84
CA CYS A 283 17.66 19.84 -4.54
C CYS A 283 18.45 18.55 -4.85
N VAL A 284 19.21 18.51 -5.95
CA VAL A 284 20.09 17.38 -6.30
C VAL A 284 21.27 17.25 -5.32
N CYS A 285 21.85 18.37 -4.89
CA CYS A 285 22.94 18.39 -3.90
C CYS A 285 22.45 18.06 -2.48
N MET A 286 21.26 18.52 -2.07
CA MET A 286 20.63 18.06 -0.81
C MET A 286 20.29 16.57 -0.87
N GLY A 287 19.95 16.06 -2.06
CA GLY A 287 19.89 14.64 -2.38
C GLY A 287 21.19 13.92 -1.99
N LEU A 288 22.27 14.25 -2.68
CA LEU A 288 23.55 13.55 -2.54
C LEU A 288 24.15 13.60 -1.12
N VAL A 289 23.85 14.63 -0.32
CA VAL A 289 24.42 14.81 1.03
C VAL A 289 23.75 13.91 2.09
N PHE A 290 22.51 13.45 1.90
CA PHE A 290 21.84 12.61 2.92
C PHE A 290 22.12 11.10 2.75
N VAL A 291 22.66 10.68 1.61
CA VAL A 291 23.11 9.30 1.36
C VAL A 291 24.34 8.93 2.21
N GLN A 292 25.03 9.91 2.82
CA GLN A 292 26.28 9.71 3.55
C GLN A 292 26.18 9.93 5.07
N LYS A 293 25.02 9.71 5.70
CA LYS A 293 24.99 9.48 7.15
C LYS A 293 25.04 7.98 7.45
N THR A 294 26.08 7.31 6.96
CA THR A 294 26.51 6.03 7.52
C THR A 294 27.20 6.35 8.85
N THR A 295 26.41 6.50 9.90
CA THR A 295 26.93 6.42 11.27
C THR A 295 27.60 5.05 11.38
N SER A 296 28.92 5.03 11.48
CA SER A 296 29.69 3.82 11.74
C SER A 296 29.30 3.35 13.14
N SER A 297 28.31 2.46 13.18
CA SER A 297 27.78 1.84 14.38
C SER A 297 28.66 0.64 14.69
N THR A 298 29.10 0.49 15.94
CA THR A 298 29.87 -0.68 16.42
C THR A 298 28.96 -1.84 16.84
N LYS A 299 27.68 -1.80 16.45
CA LYS A 299 26.68 -2.81 16.85
C LYS A 299 26.78 -4.06 15.97
N LYS A 300 26.33 -5.20 16.51
CA LYS A 300 26.50 -6.56 15.98
C LYS A 300 26.17 -6.71 14.49
N TYR A 301 25.13 -6.02 14.01
CA TYR A 301 24.64 -6.12 12.63
C TYR A 301 24.70 -4.78 11.88
N ALA A 302 25.59 -3.88 12.31
CA ALA A 302 25.77 -2.59 11.65
C ALA A 302 26.13 -2.75 10.17
N GLY A 303 25.39 -2.06 9.30
CA GLY A 303 25.58 -2.10 7.85
C GLY A 303 24.88 -3.27 7.13
N GLN A 304 24.23 -4.18 7.86
CA GLN A 304 23.33 -5.16 7.26
C GLN A 304 21.92 -4.59 7.09
N THR A 305 21.20 -5.08 6.09
CA THR A 305 19.80 -4.72 5.83
C THR A 305 18.94 -5.97 5.88
N LEU A 306 17.99 -6.01 6.81
CA LEU A 306 17.00 -7.08 6.93
C LEU A 306 15.78 -6.77 6.08
N HIS A 307 15.44 -7.64 5.15
CA HIS A 307 14.23 -7.51 4.33
C HIS A 307 13.07 -8.33 4.93
N VAL A 308 12.02 -7.66 5.39
CA VAL A 308 10.82 -8.30 5.96
C VAL A 308 9.66 -8.15 4.99
N TYR A 309 8.87 -9.21 4.79
CA TYR A 309 7.63 -9.15 4.01
C TYR A 309 6.45 -9.53 4.89
N ASN A 310 5.57 -8.56 5.16
CA ASN A 310 4.47 -8.70 6.12
C ASN A 310 3.12 -8.25 5.53
N ALA A 311 2.02 -8.62 6.16
CA ALA A 311 0.70 -8.06 5.85
C ALA A 311 0.65 -6.55 6.19
N GLY A 312 -0.15 -5.80 5.43
CA GLY A 312 -0.45 -4.40 5.72
C GLY A 312 -1.00 -4.22 7.14
N GLU A 313 -0.59 -3.13 7.81
CA GLU A 313 -1.08 -2.73 9.15
C GLU A 313 -0.88 -3.75 10.26
N TYR A 314 0.02 -4.70 10.05
CA TYR A 314 0.30 -5.79 10.97
C TYR A 314 1.54 -5.53 11.82
N THR A 315 1.97 -4.27 11.96
CA THR A 315 3.23 -3.93 12.63
C THR A 315 3.09 -2.62 13.41
N GLY A 316 3.49 -2.67 14.68
CA GLY A 316 3.47 -1.56 15.63
C GLY A 316 4.48 -0.47 15.25
N GLU A 317 4.12 0.77 15.57
CA GLU A 317 4.82 1.99 15.13
C GLU A 317 6.33 1.98 15.42
N ASN A 318 6.73 1.48 16.58
CA ASN A 318 8.13 1.52 17.02
C ASN A 318 8.85 0.18 16.91
N LEU A 319 8.20 -0.87 16.40
CA LEU A 319 8.77 -2.23 16.41
C LEU A 319 10.11 -2.26 15.66
N LEU A 320 10.11 -1.76 14.41
CA LEU A 320 11.28 -1.81 13.54
C LEU A 320 12.37 -0.84 13.99
N SER A 321 11.99 0.40 14.32
CA SER A 321 12.95 1.44 14.69
C SER A 321 13.69 1.11 16.00
N ASN A 322 13.03 0.43 16.94
CA ASN A 322 13.66 -0.06 18.16
C ASN A 322 14.62 -1.22 17.87
N PHE A 323 14.26 -2.14 16.97
CA PHE A 323 15.17 -3.20 16.53
C PHE A 323 16.42 -2.63 15.85
N GLU A 324 16.27 -1.70 14.90
CA GLU A 324 17.38 -1.02 14.24
C GLU A 324 18.29 -0.30 15.26
N LYS A 325 17.69 0.35 16.26
CA LYS A 325 18.44 0.96 17.37
C LYS A 325 19.18 -0.08 18.19
N GLN A 326 18.65 -1.28 18.40
CA GLN A 326 19.31 -2.31 19.21
C GLN A 326 20.46 -2.98 18.46
N THR A 327 20.24 -3.35 17.19
CA THR A 327 21.17 -4.19 16.41
C THR A 327 22.11 -3.40 15.52
N GLY A 328 21.74 -2.16 15.18
CA GLY A 328 22.43 -1.32 14.20
C GLY A 328 22.16 -1.69 12.74
N CYS A 329 21.33 -2.70 12.46
CA CYS A 329 20.92 -3.02 11.09
C CYS A 329 19.90 -1.98 10.59
N LYS A 330 19.64 -1.99 9.28
CA LYS A 330 18.45 -1.36 8.70
C LYS A 330 17.37 -2.43 8.50
N VAL A 331 16.12 -2.14 8.81
CA VAL A 331 14.99 -3.01 8.51
C VAL A 331 14.17 -2.39 7.38
N VAL A 332 13.89 -3.20 6.39
CA VAL A 332 13.19 -2.81 5.18
C VAL A 332 11.98 -3.71 5.05
N MET A 333 10.81 -3.17 5.34
CA MET A 333 9.55 -3.92 5.34
C MET A 333 8.74 -3.65 4.07
N ASP A 334 8.58 -4.68 3.24
CA ASP A 334 7.58 -4.72 2.18
C ASP A 334 6.24 -5.22 2.73
N LEU A 335 5.14 -4.83 2.07
CA LEU A 335 3.78 -5.16 2.50
C LEU A 335 2.99 -5.89 1.41
N PHE A 336 2.20 -6.87 1.79
CA PHE A 336 1.27 -7.58 0.92
C PHE A 336 -0.17 -7.48 1.41
N ASP A 337 -1.10 -7.57 0.46
CA ASP A 337 -2.54 -7.53 0.73
C ASP A 337 -3.14 -8.93 0.89
N SER A 338 -2.48 -9.95 0.31
CA SER A 338 -2.89 -11.34 0.44
C SER A 338 -1.69 -12.29 0.43
N ASN A 339 -1.86 -13.45 1.06
CA ASN A 339 -0.88 -14.54 1.03
C ASN A 339 -0.58 -14.96 -0.43
N GLU A 340 -1.56 -14.90 -1.34
CA GLU A 340 -1.36 -15.19 -2.77
C GLU A 340 -0.44 -14.18 -3.45
N GLN A 341 -0.61 -12.89 -3.17
CA GLN A 341 0.27 -11.85 -3.70
C GLN A 341 1.70 -12.05 -3.18
N MET A 342 1.85 -12.35 -1.90
CA MET A 342 3.14 -12.65 -1.29
C MET A 342 3.79 -13.86 -1.96
N TYR A 343 3.04 -14.96 -2.11
CA TYR A 343 3.50 -16.18 -2.74
C TYR A 343 4.05 -15.93 -4.16
N ILE A 344 3.37 -15.10 -4.98
CA ILE A 344 3.83 -14.79 -6.34
C ILE A 344 5.23 -14.16 -6.31
N LYS A 345 5.51 -13.23 -5.40
CA LYS A 345 6.84 -12.61 -5.31
C LYS A 345 7.91 -13.60 -4.83
N VAL A 346 7.61 -14.38 -3.80
CA VAL A 346 8.53 -15.37 -3.22
C VAL A 346 8.85 -16.47 -4.25
N ALA A 347 7.83 -17.02 -4.91
CA ALA A 347 7.99 -18.04 -5.95
C ALA A 347 8.76 -17.54 -7.19
N ASN A 348 8.72 -16.23 -7.47
CA ASN A 348 9.51 -15.59 -8.53
C ASN A 348 10.95 -15.23 -8.11
N GLY A 349 11.39 -15.65 -6.91
CA GLY A 349 12.78 -15.49 -6.46
C GLY A 349 13.10 -14.11 -5.89
N GLU A 350 12.10 -13.31 -5.51
CA GLU A 350 12.35 -12.06 -4.79
C GLU A 350 12.96 -12.37 -3.41
N ALA A 351 14.06 -11.70 -3.09
CA ALA A 351 14.84 -11.99 -1.89
C ALA A 351 14.27 -11.27 -0.67
N TYR A 352 13.86 -12.05 0.32
CA TYR A 352 13.43 -11.61 1.64
C TYR A 352 14.23 -12.36 2.70
N ASP A 353 14.29 -11.83 3.92
CA ASP A 353 14.96 -12.46 5.05
C ASP A 353 13.95 -13.01 6.07
N VAL A 354 12.77 -12.37 6.21
CA VAL A 354 11.66 -12.86 7.04
C VAL A 354 10.35 -12.67 6.28
N LEU A 355 9.50 -13.70 6.28
CA LEU A 355 8.12 -13.64 5.81
C LEU A 355 7.17 -13.85 6.99
N ILE A 356 5.99 -13.23 6.96
CA ILE A 356 4.93 -13.46 7.96
C ILE A 356 3.64 -13.93 7.27
N PRO A 357 3.63 -15.15 6.69
CA PRO A 357 2.45 -15.76 6.09
C PRO A 357 1.49 -16.37 7.13
N SER A 358 0.28 -16.70 6.67
CA SER A 358 -0.67 -17.50 7.44
C SER A 358 -0.37 -19.00 7.41
N ASP A 359 -0.85 -19.72 8.41
CA ASP A 359 -0.79 -21.19 8.58
C ASP A 359 -0.75 -22.02 7.28
N TYR A 360 -1.80 -21.96 6.45
CA TYR A 360 -1.90 -22.73 5.21
C TYR A 360 -0.81 -22.36 4.18
N MET A 361 -0.38 -21.10 4.19
CA MET A 361 0.63 -20.62 3.27
C MET A 361 2.02 -21.06 3.72
N ILE A 362 2.27 -21.18 5.03
CA ILE A 362 3.47 -21.81 5.57
C ILE A 362 3.54 -23.27 5.10
N GLU A 363 2.43 -24.00 5.23
CA GLU A 363 2.36 -25.39 4.78
C GLU A 363 2.73 -25.52 3.29
N ARG A 364 2.15 -24.66 2.45
CA ARG A 364 2.46 -24.63 1.01
C ARG A 364 3.92 -24.28 0.74
N LEU A 365 4.44 -23.21 1.34
CA LEU A 365 5.84 -22.80 1.16
C LEU A 365 6.81 -23.89 1.58
N LYS A 366 6.47 -24.67 2.62
CA LYS A 366 7.22 -25.85 3.06
C LYS A 366 7.17 -26.97 2.01
N GLN A 367 5.98 -27.32 1.51
CA GLN A 367 5.80 -28.35 0.48
C GLN A 367 6.59 -28.01 -0.80
N GLU A 368 6.64 -26.74 -1.18
CA GLU A 368 7.35 -26.25 -2.36
C GLU A 368 8.84 -25.92 -2.10
N LYS A 369 9.35 -26.11 -0.87
CA LYS A 369 10.74 -25.85 -0.46
C LYS A 369 11.20 -24.40 -0.68
N LEU A 370 10.30 -23.45 -0.46
CA LEU A 370 10.56 -22.01 -0.56
C LEU A 370 11.00 -21.38 0.78
N ILE A 371 10.87 -22.11 1.89
CA ILE A 371 11.33 -21.73 3.23
C ILE A 371 12.31 -22.77 3.78
N GLN A 372 13.16 -22.32 4.72
CA GLN A 372 14.18 -23.16 5.37
C GLN A 372 13.83 -23.40 6.84
N PRO A 373 14.26 -24.54 7.43
CA PRO A 373 14.05 -24.79 8.86
C PRO A 373 14.80 -23.75 9.70
N LEU A 374 14.22 -23.40 10.85
CA LEU A 374 14.82 -22.50 11.82
C LEU A 374 15.92 -23.21 12.61
N ASP A 375 16.99 -22.47 12.90
CA ASP A 375 18.08 -22.91 13.77
C ASP A 375 17.59 -22.91 15.22
N GLN A 376 17.26 -24.10 15.72
CA GLN A 376 16.64 -24.30 17.03
C GLN A 376 17.54 -23.84 18.18
N ASP A 377 18.86 -23.83 18.00
CA ASP A 377 19.81 -23.33 19.01
C ASP A 377 19.79 -21.80 19.11
N LYS A 378 19.30 -21.11 18.06
CA LYS A 378 19.21 -19.65 18.01
C LYS A 378 17.83 -19.11 18.38
N ILE A 379 16.77 -19.91 18.28
CA ILE A 379 15.42 -19.49 18.66
C ILE A 379 15.25 -19.63 20.17
N THR A 380 15.31 -18.50 20.89
CA THR A 380 15.20 -18.47 22.36
C THR A 380 13.81 -18.07 22.85
N CYS A 381 12.93 -17.62 21.96
CA CYS A 381 11.64 -17.05 22.33
C CYS A 381 10.49 -18.07 22.47
N LEU A 382 10.65 -19.32 22.00
CA LEU A 382 9.57 -20.32 22.01
C LEU A 382 9.07 -20.69 23.41
N GLU A 383 9.88 -20.48 24.46
CA GLU A 383 9.48 -20.69 25.85
C GLU A 383 8.41 -19.70 26.30
N ASP A 384 8.45 -18.46 25.80
CA ASP A 384 7.50 -17.39 26.15
C ASP A 384 6.19 -17.50 25.35
N ILE A 385 6.20 -18.25 24.24
CA ILE A 385 5.06 -18.41 23.34
C ILE A 385 4.02 -19.37 23.95
N ASN A 386 2.75 -18.99 23.84
CA ASN A 386 1.60 -19.73 24.35
C ASN A 386 1.49 -21.12 23.70
N ASP A 387 1.30 -22.16 24.53
CA ASP A 387 1.15 -23.56 24.08
C ASP A 387 0.00 -23.76 23.09
N SER A 388 -1.03 -22.92 23.13
CA SER A 388 -2.19 -22.96 22.22
C SER A 388 -1.83 -22.72 20.76
N VAL A 389 -0.69 -22.08 20.47
CA VAL A 389 -0.23 -21.77 19.11
C VAL A 389 1.14 -22.38 18.77
N LYS A 390 1.64 -23.28 19.64
CA LYS A 390 2.79 -24.12 19.34
C LYS A 390 2.34 -25.45 18.76
N ASN A 391 3.23 -26.09 17.99
CA ASN A 391 3.04 -27.45 17.45
C ASN A 391 1.73 -27.61 16.66
N LEU A 392 1.36 -26.60 15.87
CA LEU A 392 0.16 -26.63 15.02
C LEU A 392 0.36 -27.61 13.85
N SER A 393 -0.75 -28.06 13.25
CA SER A 393 -0.74 -29.10 12.20
C SER A 393 0.16 -28.76 11.01
N TYR A 394 0.24 -27.48 10.65
CA TYR A 394 1.05 -27.01 9.53
C TYR A 394 2.57 -27.03 9.82
N ASP A 395 2.99 -27.00 11.07
CA ASP A 395 4.40 -26.98 11.50
C ASP A 395 4.60 -27.70 12.86
N PRO A 396 4.58 -29.05 12.86
CA PRO A 396 4.86 -29.82 14.06
C PRO A 396 6.25 -29.49 14.62
N ASN A 397 6.38 -29.35 15.94
CA ASN A 397 7.62 -28.95 16.63
C ASN A 397 8.12 -27.52 16.33
N ASN A 398 7.34 -26.67 15.65
CA ASN A 398 7.76 -25.32 15.27
C ASN A 398 9.13 -25.31 14.54
N GLU A 399 9.34 -26.29 13.66
CA GLU A 399 10.61 -26.47 12.96
C GLU A 399 10.88 -25.34 11.96
N TYR A 400 9.83 -24.76 11.36
CA TYR A 400 9.93 -23.75 10.31
C TYR A 400 9.42 -22.36 10.71
N SER A 401 8.66 -22.25 11.81
CA SER A 401 7.90 -21.05 12.11
C SER A 401 7.80 -20.69 13.60
N VAL A 402 7.84 -19.39 13.89
CA VAL A 402 7.57 -18.82 15.21
C VAL A 402 6.31 -17.93 15.14
N PRO A 403 5.28 -18.17 15.95
CA PRO A 403 4.04 -17.37 15.94
C PRO A 403 4.30 -15.86 16.07
N TYR A 404 3.62 -15.07 15.24
CA TYR A 404 3.69 -13.61 15.22
C TYR A 404 2.44 -12.98 15.85
N PHE A 405 1.27 -13.40 15.38
CA PHE A 405 -0.04 -13.04 15.88
C PHE A 405 -1.00 -14.20 15.64
N TRP A 406 -2.05 -14.26 16.46
CA TRP A 406 -3.04 -15.30 16.35
C TRP A 406 -4.42 -14.80 16.76
N GLY A 407 -5.42 -15.58 16.41
CA GLY A 407 -6.79 -15.21 16.73
C GLY A 407 -7.79 -16.29 16.37
N SER A 408 -9.04 -15.89 16.45
CA SER A 408 -10.18 -16.71 16.07
C SER A 408 -11.02 -16.00 15.03
N VAL A 409 -11.84 -16.76 14.31
CA VAL A 409 -12.99 -16.21 13.59
C VAL A 409 -14.23 -16.42 14.46
N GLY A 410 -15.13 -15.45 14.49
CA GLY A 410 -16.31 -15.53 15.35
C GLY A 410 -17.43 -14.63 14.88
N ILE A 411 -18.50 -14.61 15.67
CA ILE A 411 -19.70 -13.85 15.40
C ILE A 411 -19.59 -12.54 16.18
N VAL A 412 -19.44 -11.43 15.46
CA VAL A 412 -19.64 -10.10 16.04
C VAL A 412 -21.12 -9.76 16.00
N TYR A 413 -21.68 -9.22 17.08
CA TYR A 413 -23.11 -8.98 17.19
C TYR A 413 -23.45 -7.76 18.04
N ASP A 414 -24.57 -7.13 17.72
CA ASP A 414 -25.18 -6.08 18.53
C ASP A 414 -25.96 -6.72 19.70
N LYS A 415 -25.50 -6.48 20.93
CA LYS A 415 -26.09 -7.00 22.18
C LYS A 415 -27.55 -6.55 22.38
N THR A 416 -27.98 -5.48 21.72
CA THR A 416 -29.36 -4.97 21.80
C THR A 416 -30.32 -5.71 20.85
N LYS A 417 -29.79 -6.36 19.80
CA LYS A 417 -30.58 -7.08 18.78
C LYS A 417 -30.47 -8.59 18.91
N VAL A 418 -29.29 -9.09 19.27
CA VAL A 418 -28.99 -10.52 19.33
C VAL A 418 -28.85 -10.97 20.77
N SER A 419 -29.60 -12.02 21.14
CA SER A 419 -29.51 -12.55 22.50
C SER A 419 -28.39 -13.59 22.60
N GLU A 420 -27.66 -13.59 23.72
CA GLU A 420 -26.64 -14.62 23.98
C GLU A 420 -27.21 -16.04 23.98
N LYS A 421 -28.50 -16.20 24.30
CA LYS A 421 -29.18 -17.49 24.27
C LYS A 421 -29.25 -18.03 22.84
N ASP A 422 -29.64 -17.18 21.87
CA ASP A 422 -29.71 -17.56 20.46
C ASP A 422 -28.33 -17.99 19.94
N LEU A 423 -27.28 -17.25 20.31
CA LEU A 423 -25.89 -17.57 19.97
C LEU A 423 -25.42 -18.91 20.55
N LYS A 424 -25.73 -19.18 21.82
CA LYS A 424 -25.35 -20.43 22.51
C LYS A 424 -26.06 -21.65 21.94
N GLU A 425 -27.34 -21.53 21.59
CA GLU A 425 -28.14 -22.64 21.04
C GLU A 425 -27.79 -22.94 19.57
N GLN A 426 -27.57 -21.90 18.76
CA GLN A 426 -27.51 -22.05 17.30
C GLN A 426 -26.07 -22.04 16.75
N GLY A 427 -25.14 -21.34 17.43
CA GLY A 427 -23.80 -21.11 16.89
C GLY A 427 -23.87 -20.45 15.51
N PHE A 428 -23.13 -20.96 14.53
CA PHE A 428 -23.19 -20.48 13.15
C PHE A 428 -24.55 -20.67 12.46
N ASN A 429 -25.45 -21.54 12.97
CA ASN A 429 -26.81 -21.63 12.42
C ASN A 429 -27.66 -20.38 12.70
N ILE A 430 -27.19 -19.44 13.53
CA ILE A 430 -27.85 -18.14 13.71
C ILE A 430 -27.95 -17.35 12.39
N PHE A 431 -27.06 -17.62 11.43
CA PHE A 431 -27.08 -17.03 10.10
C PHE A 431 -28.25 -17.53 9.24
N LEU A 432 -28.99 -18.58 9.64
CA LEU A 432 -30.24 -19.03 9.02
C LEU A 432 -31.49 -18.65 9.84
N ASN A 433 -31.32 -17.97 10.97
CA ASN A 433 -32.42 -17.62 11.85
C ASN A 433 -33.22 -16.44 11.29
N GLN A 434 -34.43 -16.72 10.82
CA GLN A 434 -35.33 -15.75 10.18
C GLN A 434 -35.61 -14.48 11.02
N LYS A 435 -35.38 -14.51 12.34
CA LYS A 435 -35.42 -13.32 13.21
C LYS A 435 -34.49 -12.21 12.72
N TYR A 436 -33.38 -12.55 12.08
CA TYR A 436 -32.33 -11.62 11.64
C TYR A 436 -32.32 -11.39 10.12
N LYS A 437 -33.38 -11.76 9.41
CA LYS A 437 -33.47 -11.60 7.95
C LYS A 437 -33.24 -10.13 7.54
N GLY A 438 -32.31 -9.93 6.61
CA GLY A 438 -31.88 -8.61 6.10
C GLY A 438 -30.94 -7.86 7.04
N ASP A 439 -30.68 -8.38 8.25
CA ASP A 439 -29.92 -7.71 9.30
C ASP A 439 -28.58 -8.40 9.61
N ILE A 440 -27.97 -9.07 8.61
CA ILE A 440 -26.71 -9.81 8.75
C ILE A 440 -25.67 -9.45 7.67
N TYR A 441 -24.40 -9.60 8.04
CA TYR A 441 -23.25 -9.53 7.11
C TYR A 441 -22.62 -10.92 6.90
N LEU A 442 -22.26 -11.23 5.67
CA LEU A 442 -21.35 -12.34 5.33
C LEU A 442 -20.01 -11.77 4.87
N TYR A 443 -18.91 -12.38 5.33
CA TYR A 443 -17.57 -11.98 4.92
C TYR A 443 -17.26 -12.54 3.52
N ASP A 444 -16.82 -11.71 2.57
CA ASP A 444 -16.49 -12.13 1.19
C ASP A 444 -15.14 -12.85 1.12
N SER A 445 -15.13 -14.05 1.69
CA SER A 445 -14.02 -14.99 1.69
C SER A 445 -14.61 -16.37 1.47
N GLU A 446 -14.16 -17.07 0.41
CA GLU A 446 -14.62 -18.43 0.12
C GLU A 446 -14.30 -19.35 1.30
N ARG A 447 -13.13 -19.16 1.90
CA ARG A 447 -12.60 -19.99 2.96
C ARG A 447 -13.41 -19.80 4.25
N ASP A 448 -13.64 -18.55 4.64
CA ASP A 448 -14.30 -18.26 5.93
C ASP A 448 -15.81 -18.54 5.87
N SER A 449 -16.43 -18.30 4.71
CA SER A 449 -17.84 -18.66 4.48
C SER A 449 -18.06 -20.17 4.49
N PHE A 450 -17.19 -20.95 3.84
CA PHE A 450 -17.28 -22.41 3.90
C PHE A 450 -16.96 -22.95 5.28
N MET A 451 -15.98 -22.38 6.00
CA MET A 451 -15.72 -22.75 7.39
C MET A 451 -16.97 -22.57 8.26
N MET A 452 -17.65 -21.42 8.15
CA MET A 452 -18.88 -21.16 8.89
C MET A 452 -19.94 -22.23 8.58
N ALA A 453 -20.16 -22.54 7.30
CA ALA A 453 -21.16 -23.52 6.88
C ALA A 453 -20.80 -24.96 7.32
N LEU A 454 -19.56 -25.39 7.13
CA LEU A 454 -19.06 -26.71 7.54
C LEU A 454 -19.17 -26.88 9.05
N LYS A 455 -18.77 -25.87 9.83
CA LYS A 455 -18.92 -25.88 11.29
C LYS A 455 -20.37 -25.84 11.75
N ALA A 456 -21.25 -25.15 11.02
CA ALA A 456 -22.70 -25.16 11.29
C ALA A 456 -23.30 -26.57 11.12
N LEU A 457 -22.82 -27.32 10.12
CA LEU A 457 -23.21 -28.70 9.82
C LEU A 457 -22.49 -29.74 10.71
N GLY A 458 -21.43 -29.35 11.40
CA GLY A 458 -20.64 -30.22 12.28
C GLY A 458 -19.52 -30.98 11.58
N TYR A 459 -19.15 -30.57 10.36
CA TYR A 459 -18.02 -31.11 9.61
C TYR A 459 -16.71 -30.39 9.96
N SER A 460 -15.59 -31.01 9.56
CA SER A 460 -14.29 -30.34 9.59
C SER A 460 -14.27 -29.22 8.55
N MET A 461 -13.67 -28.09 8.89
CA MET A 461 -13.44 -27.00 7.92
C MET A 461 -12.35 -27.35 6.89
N ASN A 462 -11.61 -28.45 7.11
CA ASN A 462 -10.55 -28.97 6.24
C ASN A 462 -10.97 -30.22 5.45
N THR A 463 -12.26 -30.51 5.34
CA THR A 463 -12.76 -31.69 4.61
C THR A 463 -12.38 -31.65 3.12
N ASP A 464 -12.04 -32.83 2.58
CA ASP A 464 -11.88 -33.08 1.14
C ASP A 464 -13.05 -33.90 0.56
N ASN A 465 -14.07 -34.18 1.38
CA ASN A 465 -15.25 -34.92 0.96
C ASN A 465 -16.19 -34.04 0.13
N GLU A 466 -16.30 -34.34 -1.17
CA GLU A 466 -17.17 -33.59 -2.09
C GLU A 466 -18.63 -33.50 -1.62
N LYS A 467 -19.15 -34.49 -0.90
CA LYS A 467 -20.52 -34.46 -0.37
C LYS A 467 -20.66 -33.40 0.72
N GLU A 468 -19.71 -33.33 1.65
CA GLU A 468 -19.71 -32.35 2.74
C GLU A 468 -19.57 -30.93 2.18
N LEU A 469 -18.73 -30.75 1.16
CA LEU A 469 -18.60 -29.48 0.43
C LEU A 469 -19.89 -29.08 -0.29
N ALA A 470 -20.60 -30.04 -0.90
CA ALA A 470 -21.88 -29.79 -1.55
C ALA A 470 -22.99 -29.44 -0.53
N GLU A 471 -22.99 -30.06 0.65
CA GLU A 471 -23.90 -29.73 1.74
C GLU A 471 -23.63 -28.33 2.31
N ALA A 472 -22.36 -27.97 2.53
CA ALA A 472 -21.98 -26.61 2.92
C ALA A 472 -22.37 -25.56 1.87
N TYR A 473 -22.21 -25.88 0.58
CA TYR A 473 -22.68 -25.04 -0.52
C TYR A 473 -24.20 -24.83 -0.46
N ASN A 474 -24.98 -25.90 -0.25
CA ASN A 474 -26.44 -25.80 -0.14
C ASN A 474 -26.86 -24.98 1.09
N TRP A 475 -26.17 -25.13 2.22
CA TRP A 475 -26.40 -24.31 3.42
C TRP A 475 -26.15 -22.83 3.12
N LEU A 476 -25.08 -22.50 2.39
CA LEU A 476 -24.80 -21.12 1.97
C LEU A 476 -25.83 -20.59 0.98
N LEU A 477 -26.31 -21.42 0.05
CA LEU A 477 -27.42 -21.05 -0.84
C LEU A 477 -28.70 -20.74 -0.06
N GLU A 478 -29.05 -21.58 0.92
CA GLU A 478 -30.18 -21.34 1.80
C GLU A 478 -30.02 -20.01 2.55
N CYS A 479 -28.83 -19.74 3.08
CA CYS A 479 -28.52 -18.48 3.74
C CYS A 479 -28.78 -17.29 2.82
N VAL A 480 -28.16 -17.25 1.62
CA VAL A 480 -28.29 -16.08 0.75
C VAL A 480 -29.70 -15.90 0.17
N ASN A 481 -30.42 -17.00 -0.07
CA ASN A 481 -31.78 -16.94 -0.62
C ASN A 481 -32.83 -16.57 0.43
N THR A 482 -32.65 -16.97 1.69
CA THR A 482 -33.68 -16.77 2.72
C THR A 482 -33.41 -15.55 3.61
N MET A 483 -32.15 -15.18 3.80
CA MET A 483 -31.74 -14.20 4.82
C MET A 483 -31.36 -12.83 4.25
N SER A 484 -31.24 -12.68 2.93
CA SER A 484 -30.87 -11.42 2.26
C SER A 484 -29.62 -10.75 2.87
N PRO A 485 -28.49 -11.46 3.04
CA PRO A 485 -27.28 -10.90 3.63
C PRO A 485 -26.63 -9.82 2.76
N GLU A 486 -25.86 -8.94 3.40
CA GLU A 486 -24.87 -8.11 2.72
C GLU A 486 -23.51 -8.83 2.74
N ILE A 487 -22.97 -9.11 1.56
CA ILE A 487 -21.64 -9.74 1.40
C ILE A 487 -20.63 -8.60 1.29
N VAL A 488 -19.70 -8.52 2.23
CA VAL A 488 -18.76 -7.40 2.41
C VAL A 488 -17.38 -7.93 2.81
N THR A 489 -16.35 -7.11 2.66
CA THR A 489 -15.00 -7.38 3.16
C THR A 489 -14.76 -6.57 4.43
N ASP A 490 -13.74 -5.70 4.44
CA ASP A 490 -13.35 -4.91 5.61
C ASP A 490 -14.38 -3.82 5.97
N GLU A 491 -15.35 -3.54 5.09
CA GLU A 491 -16.45 -2.62 5.40
C GLU A 491 -17.28 -3.10 6.59
N ILE A 492 -17.27 -4.42 6.88
CA ILE A 492 -17.95 -4.98 8.05
C ILE A 492 -17.45 -4.37 9.36
N ILE A 493 -16.18 -3.99 9.44
CA ILE A 493 -15.53 -3.49 10.66
C ILE A 493 -16.22 -2.17 11.07
N ASP A 494 -16.23 -1.19 10.18
CA ASP A 494 -16.85 0.11 10.45
C ASP A 494 -18.37 0.02 10.55
N ASN A 495 -19.00 -0.84 9.74
CA ASN A 495 -20.45 -1.02 9.76
C ASN A 495 -20.94 -1.61 11.09
N MET A 496 -20.20 -2.59 11.65
CA MET A 496 -20.52 -3.19 12.94
C MET A 496 -20.16 -2.27 14.11
N ALA A 497 -19.09 -1.47 14.01
CA ALA A 497 -18.80 -0.44 15.01
C ALA A 497 -19.96 0.57 15.13
N GLN A 498 -20.63 0.86 14.02
CA GLN A 498 -21.85 1.69 13.97
C GLN A 498 -23.16 0.93 14.26
N ALA A 499 -23.09 -0.36 14.65
CA ALA A 499 -24.24 -1.23 14.91
C ALA A 499 -25.29 -1.28 13.76
N ARG A 500 -24.83 -1.16 12.50
CA ARG A 500 -25.73 -1.11 11.33
C ARG A 500 -26.54 -2.39 11.15
N LYS A 501 -25.92 -3.54 11.44
CA LYS A 501 -26.54 -4.87 11.34
C LYS A 501 -26.53 -5.59 12.68
N ALA A 502 -27.36 -6.62 12.81
CA ALA A 502 -27.47 -7.41 14.04
C ALA A 502 -26.22 -8.26 14.29
N LEU A 503 -25.67 -8.91 13.26
CA LEU A 503 -24.50 -9.76 13.39
C LEU A 503 -23.73 -9.95 12.09
N GLY A 504 -22.49 -10.40 12.22
CA GLY A 504 -21.62 -10.75 11.10
C GLY A 504 -20.46 -11.65 11.51
N LEU A 505 -19.78 -12.22 10.51
CA LEU A 505 -18.59 -13.05 10.69
C LEU A 505 -17.33 -12.17 10.60
N ILE A 506 -16.44 -12.21 11.61
CA ILE A 506 -15.24 -11.36 11.63
C ILE A 506 -14.08 -12.04 12.37
N TYR A 507 -12.86 -11.59 12.07
CA TYR A 507 -11.64 -11.94 12.82
C TYR A 507 -11.63 -11.29 14.21
N SER A 508 -11.05 -11.98 15.18
CA SER A 508 -11.06 -11.56 16.58
C SER A 508 -10.27 -10.26 16.83
N GLY A 509 -9.20 -10.03 16.06
CA GLY A 509 -8.46 -8.77 16.09
C GLY A 509 -9.32 -7.57 15.65
N ASP A 510 -10.06 -7.70 14.54
CA ASP A 510 -10.97 -6.65 14.10
C ASP A 510 -12.16 -6.48 15.05
N ALA A 511 -12.70 -7.58 15.59
CA ALA A 511 -13.72 -7.52 16.63
C ALA A 511 -13.25 -6.78 17.89
N THR A 512 -11.95 -6.89 18.22
CA THR A 512 -11.35 -6.15 19.35
C THR A 512 -11.46 -4.64 19.12
N TYR A 513 -11.13 -4.18 17.91
CA TYR A 513 -11.33 -2.78 17.52
C TYR A 513 -12.82 -2.38 17.56
N VAL A 514 -13.70 -3.17 16.94
CA VAL A 514 -15.14 -2.88 16.90
C VAL A 514 -15.74 -2.74 18.32
N MET A 515 -15.38 -3.63 19.24
CA MET A 515 -15.83 -3.60 20.62
C MET A 515 -15.23 -2.42 21.41
N SER A 516 -14.03 -1.98 21.05
CA SER A 516 -13.41 -0.79 21.65
C SER A 516 -14.11 0.51 21.24
N GLU A 517 -14.65 0.57 20.01
CA GLU A 517 -15.38 1.73 19.49
C GLU A 517 -16.85 1.74 19.96
N ASN A 518 -17.44 0.57 20.24
CA ASN A 518 -18.84 0.45 20.64
C ASN A 518 -19.09 -0.65 21.68
N GLU A 519 -19.39 -0.24 22.91
CA GLU A 519 -19.64 -1.13 24.06
C GLU A 519 -20.87 -2.04 23.89
N ASN A 520 -21.82 -1.68 23.01
CA ASN A 520 -23.00 -2.50 22.71
C ASN A 520 -22.68 -3.67 21.77
N ILE A 521 -21.48 -3.74 21.22
CA ILE A 521 -21.05 -4.87 20.39
C ILE A 521 -20.43 -5.96 21.25
N GLY A 522 -20.75 -7.21 20.94
CA GLY A 522 -20.16 -8.40 21.52
C GLY A 522 -19.50 -9.27 20.47
N TYR A 523 -18.65 -10.18 20.92
CA TYR A 523 -18.01 -11.20 20.10
C TYR A 523 -18.30 -12.58 20.69
N TYR A 524 -18.66 -13.55 19.84
CA TYR A 524 -19.01 -14.89 20.25
C TYR A 524 -18.30 -15.95 19.40
N MET A 525 -17.63 -16.88 20.07
CA MET A 525 -17.03 -18.07 19.48
C MET A 525 -17.97 -19.26 19.66
N PRO A 526 -18.43 -19.92 18.57
CA PRO A 526 -19.31 -21.08 18.70
C PRO A 526 -18.68 -22.30 19.37
N ASN A 527 -19.40 -22.94 20.29
CA ASN A 527 -18.96 -24.17 20.98
C ASN A 527 -18.81 -25.40 20.07
N LYS A 528 -19.34 -25.36 18.83
CA LYS A 528 -19.16 -26.44 17.84
C LYS A 528 -17.85 -26.31 17.03
N GLY A 529 -17.00 -25.37 17.42
CA GLY A 529 -15.69 -25.15 16.80
C GLY A 529 -15.70 -23.96 15.85
N THR A 530 -14.54 -23.34 15.71
CA THR A 530 -14.28 -22.26 14.75
C THR A 530 -12.87 -22.39 14.17
N ASN A 531 -12.50 -21.47 13.28
CA ASN A 531 -11.12 -21.28 12.86
C ASN A 531 -10.31 -20.58 13.96
N ILE A 532 -9.21 -21.19 14.35
CA ILE A 532 -8.09 -20.57 15.06
C ILE A 532 -6.96 -20.43 14.06
N TRP A 533 -6.60 -19.19 13.73
CA TRP A 533 -5.56 -18.91 12.76
C TRP A 533 -4.31 -18.42 13.47
N CYS A 534 -3.17 -18.71 12.87
CA CYS A 534 -1.87 -18.22 13.33
C CYS A 534 -1.09 -17.73 12.13
N ASP A 535 -0.67 -16.47 12.17
CA ASP A 535 0.36 -15.97 11.27
C ASP A 535 1.69 -16.10 11.99
N ALA A 536 2.71 -16.58 11.28
CA ALA A 536 3.99 -16.90 11.91
C ALA A 536 5.17 -16.43 11.04
N MET A 537 6.24 -16.03 11.72
CA MET A 537 7.50 -15.64 11.09
C MET A 537 8.22 -16.89 10.59
N VAL A 538 8.63 -16.85 9.31
CA VAL A 538 9.43 -17.89 8.66
C VAL A 538 10.62 -17.28 7.92
N ILE A 539 11.67 -18.06 7.72
CA ILE A 539 12.84 -17.63 6.93
C ILE A 539 12.76 -18.26 5.53
N PRO A 540 12.68 -17.48 4.45
CA PRO A 540 12.68 -17.99 3.09
C PRO A 540 14.05 -18.54 2.70
N GLN A 541 14.07 -19.45 1.72
CA GLN A 541 15.30 -20.05 1.19
C GLN A 541 16.21 -19.00 0.51
N SER A 542 15.64 -17.87 0.06
CA SER A 542 16.34 -16.77 -0.59
C SER A 542 17.04 -15.81 0.37
N SER A 543 16.89 -15.98 1.70
CA SER A 543 17.48 -15.11 2.70
C SER A 543 19.01 -15.09 2.62
N LYS A 544 19.58 -13.88 2.67
CA LYS A 544 21.03 -13.66 2.70
C LYS A 544 21.54 -13.34 4.11
N HIS A 545 20.64 -13.05 5.05
CA HIS A 545 20.95 -12.60 6.41
C HIS A 545 20.27 -13.48 7.47
N VAL A 546 20.46 -14.80 7.38
CA VAL A 546 19.77 -15.79 8.23
C VAL A 546 19.99 -15.53 9.73
N ASP A 547 21.20 -15.19 10.18
CA ASP A 547 21.45 -14.90 11.60
C ASP A 547 20.71 -13.64 12.09
N LEU A 548 20.62 -12.61 11.25
CA LEU A 548 19.88 -11.39 11.56
C LEU A 548 18.36 -11.66 11.57
N ALA A 549 17.88 -12.56 10.72
CA ALA A 549 16.48 -13.00 10.71
C ALA A 549 16.11 -13.72 12.02
N HIS A 550 16.96 -14.62 12.54
CA HIS A 550 16.75 -15.24 13.85
C HIS A 550 16.72 -14.20 14.98
N GLU A 551 17.63 -13.23 14.96
CA GLU A 551 17.64 -12.14 15.94
C GLU A 551 16.36 -11.32 15.90
N PHE A 552 15.84 -11.03 14.68
CA PHE A 552 14.58 -10.32 14.50
C PHE A 552 13.40 -11.12 15.05
N ILE A 553 13.32 -12.42 14.77
CA ILE A 553 12.27 -13.31 15.28
C ILE A 553 12.26 -13.28 16.81
N ASN A 554 13.41 -13.48 17.46
CA ASN A 554 13.51 -13.43 18.92
C ASN A 554 13.11 -12.07 19.49
N TYR A 555 13.56 -10.98 18.85
CA TYR A 555 13.21 -9.64 19.28
C TYR A 555 11.71 -9.39 19.19
N VAL A 556 11.07 -9.72 18.07
CA VAL A 556 9.63 -9.51 17.86
C VAL A 556 8.80 -10.26 18.90
N SER A 557 9.23 -11.46 19.29
CA SER A 557 8.57 -12.29 20.30
C SER A 557 8.88 -11.89 21.75
N SER A 558 9.85 -11.00 21.98
CA SER A 558 10.18 -10.50 23.32
C SER A 558 9.03 -9.69 23.92
N TYR A 559 8.94 -9.65 25.25
CA TYR A 559 7.86 -8.98 25.98
C TYR A 559 7.63 -7.53 25.51
N GLU A 560 8.66 -6.68 25.54
CA GLU A 560 8.55 -5.25 25.20
C GLU A 560 8.09 -5.02 23.76
N ALA A 561 8.67 -5.78 22.82
CA ALA A 561 8.35 -5.67 21.41
C ALA A 561 6.94 -6.18 21.12
N ALA A 562 6.59 -7.37 21.63
CA ALA A 562 5.29 -7.98 21.45
C ALA A 562 4.17 -7.16 22.12
N TYR A 563 4.42 -6.58 23.30
CA TYR A 563 3.48 -5.68 23.98
C TYR A 563 3.19 -4.44 23.13
N GLY A 564 4.24 -3.72 22.72
CA GLY A 564 4.08 -2.53 21.89
C GLY A 564 3.44 -2.83 20.53
N ASN A 565 3.75 -4.00 19.96
CA ASN A 565 3.17 -4.44 18.70
C ASN A 565 1.68 -4.77 18.83
N SER A 566 1.32 -5.59 19.81
CA SER A 566 -0.04 -6.06 20.02
C SER A 566 -0.98 -4.97 20.54
N SER A 567 -0.53 -4.13 21.48
CA SER A 567 -1.30 -2.97 21.97
C SER A 567 -1.65 -2.00 20.83
N TYR A 568 -0.71 -1.80 19.89
CA TYR A 568 -0.93 -0.91 18.75
C TYR A 568 -1.86 -1.53 17.69
N VAL A 569 -1.63 -2.80 17.33
CA VAL A 569 -2.34 -3.48 16.23
C VAL A 569 -3.72 -3.97 16.67
N GLY A 570 -3.88 -4.35 17.95
CA GLY A 570 -5.13 -4.90 18.52
C GLY A 570 -5.29 -6.41 18.36
N TYR A 571 -4.29 -7.09 17.78
CA TYR A 571 -4.32 -8.54 17.55
C TYR A 571 -3.61 -9.28 18.68
N THR A 572 -4.09 -10.48 19.02
CA THR A 572 -3.60 -11.25 20.16
C THR A 572 -2.12 -11.57 20.04
N SER A 573 -1.35 -11.17 21.05
CA SER A 573 0.05 -11.58 21.14
C SER A 573 0.17 -13.09 21.37
N PRO A 574 1.10 -13.78 20.69
CA PRO A 574 1.44 -15.17 21.00
C PRO A 574 2.31 -15.28 22.25
N ASN A 575 2.96 -14.19 22.70
CA ASN A 575 3.69 -14.16 23.97
C ASN A 575 2.68 -14.21 25.14
N THR A 576 2.84 -15.21 26.00
CA THR A 576 1.86 -15.56 27.05
C THR A 576 1.70 -14.45 28.08
N GLU A 577 2.79 -13.85 28.52
CA GLU A 577 2.78 -12.75 29.51
C GLU A 577 2.11 -11.52 28.92
N VAL A 578 2.52 -11.11 27.72
CA VAL A 578 1.95 -9.97 27.00
C VAL A 578 0.44 -10.13 26.76
N MET A 579 0.01 -11.31 26.31
CA MET A 579 -1.40 -11.60 26.07
C MET A 579 -2.22 -11.42 27.36
N ASN A 580 -1.74 -11.95 28.48
CA ASN A 580 -2.43 -11.86 29.76
C ASN A 580 -2.51 -10.43 30.27
N ASP A 581 -1.43 -9.66 30.15
CA ASP A 581 -1.36 -8.28 30.60
C ASP A 581 -2.25 -7.37 29.76
N LEU A 582 -2.21 -7.50 28.44
CA LEU A 582 -3.07 -6.72 27.54
C LEU A 582 -4.55 -7.06 27.72
N ALA A 583 -4.89 -8.33 27.97
CA ALA A 583 -6.26 -8.74 28.28
C ALA A 583 -6.78 -8.18 29.62
N GLN A 584 -5.89 -7.90 30.58
CA GLN A 584 -6.25 -7.32 31.88
C GLN A 584 -6.23 -5.78 31.90
N ASN A 585 -5.50 -5.17 30.97
CA ASN A 585 -5.30 -3.73 30.88
C ASN A 585 -6.00 -3.15 29.63
N ASP A 586 -5.27 -2.98 28.53
CA ASP A 586 -5.71 -2.26 27.32
C ASP A 586 -7.00 -2.83 26.71
N PHE A 587 -7.20 -4.14 26.78
CA PHE A 587 -8.37 -4.85 26.22
C PHE A 587 -9.27 -5.46 27.30
N LYS A 588 -9.26 -4.89 28.51
CA LYS A 588 -10.09 -5.38 29.62
C LYS A 588 -11.57 -5.42 29.25
N GLY A 589 -12.16 -6.61 29.34
CA GLY A 589 -13.57 -6.84 29.02
C GLY A 589 -13.87 -7.08 27.54
N ILE A 590 -12.86 -7.00 26.67
CA ILE A 590 -12.97 -7.33 25.24
C ILE A 590 -12.56 -8.80 25.05
N ASN A 591 -13.54 -9.69 25.08
CA ASN A 591 -13.30 -11.12 24.99
C ASN A 591 -12.72 -11.56 23.64
N ALA A 592 -12.84 -10.76 22.58
CA ALA A 592 -12.25 -11.03 21.27
C ALA A 592 -10.70 -11.03 21.29
N TYR A 593 -10.07 -10.29 22.21
CA TYR A 593 -8.62 -10.23 22.30
C TYR A 593 -8.01 -11.49 22.94
N ASN A 594 -8.79 -12.27 23.69
CA ASN A 594 -8.32 -13.52 24.31
C ASN A 594 -9.02 -14.73 23.66
N PRO A 595 -8.61 -15.14 22.45
CA PRO A 595 -9.15 -16.31 21.76
C PRO A 595 -8.81 -17.58 22.56
N ILE A 596 -9.78 -18.11 23.28
CA ILE A 596 -9.56 -19.30 24.11
C ILE A 596 -9.62 -20.55 23.23
N ARG A 597 -8.46 -21.22 22.99
CA ARG A 597 -8.38 -22.52 22.32
C ARG A 597 -8.64 -23.69 23.28
N THR A 598 -9.76 -23.68 24.00
CA THR A 598 -10.13 -24.79 24.89
C THR A 598 -11.06 -25.81 24.22
N ASN A 599 -11.58 -25.50 23.03
CA ASN A 599 -12.54 -26.34 22.36
C ASN A 599 -11.84 -27.33 21.42
N LYS A 600 -12.06 -28.64 21.64
CA LYS A 600 -11.50 -29.70 20.80
C LYS A 600 -11.98 -29.69 19.34
N TYR A 601 -13.04 -28.94 19.04
CA TYR A 601 -13.59 -28.78 17.69
C TYR A 601 -12.99 -27.59 16.94
N ASP A 602 -12.15 -26.78 17.58
CA ASP A 602 -11.44 -25.70 16.92
C ASP A 602 -10.35 -26.26 15.99
N GLU A 603 -10.23 -25.69 14.81
CA GLU A 603 -9.30 -26.15 13.77
C GLU A 603 -8.47 -24.99 13.23
N VAL A 604 -7.33 -25.32 12.62
CA VAL A 604 -6.47 -24.42 11.83
C VAL A 604 -6.63 -24.81 10.36
N PHE A 605 -6.55 -23.88 9.41
CA PHE A 605 -6.65 -24.23 7.99
C PHE A 605 -5.44 -25.03 7.51
N ASN A 606 -5.71 -26.06 6.71
CA ASN A 606 -4.72 -26.81 5.97
C ASN A 606 -4.79 -26.45 4.47
N TYR A 607 -3.67 -26.55 3.77
CA TYR A 607 -3.63 -26.28 2.34
C TYR A 607 -4.01 -27.50 1.50
N ASN A 608 -5.12 -27.39 0.76
CA ASN A 608 -5.50 -28.34 -0.28
C ASN A 608 -5.94 -27.61 -1.57
N ALA A 609 -5.15 -27.78 -2.64
CA ALA A 609 -5.35 -27.08 -3.91
C ALA A 609 -6.62 -27.51 -4.66
N GLU A 610 -7.06 -28.77 -4.52
CA GLU A 610 -8.24 -29.30 -5.19
C GLU A 610 -9.51 -28.81 -4.51
N THR A 611 -9.61 -29.00 -3.18
CA THR A 611 -10.73 -28.50 -2.36
C THR A 611 -10.92 -27.00 -2.53
N ARG A 612 -9.82 -26.22 -2.55
CA ARG A 612 -9.89 -24.77 -2.77
C ARG A 612 -10.55 -24.40 -4.11
N LYS A 613 -10.23 -25.09 -5.20
CA LYS A 613 -10.84 -24.83 -6.51
C LYS A 613 -12.34 -25.13 -6.51
N ILE A 614 -12.75 -26.20 -5.82
CA ILE A 614 -14.16 -26.57 -5.67
C ILE A 614 -14.91 -25.48 -4.88
N MET A 615 -14.39 -25.10 -3.70
CA MET A 615 -14.99 -24.05 -2.87
C MET A 615 -15.09 -22.71 -3.60
N ALA A 616 -14.05 -22.31 -4.34
CA ALA A 616 -14.06 -21.08 -5.12
C ALA A 616 -15.15 -21.07 -6.20
N ASN A 617 -15.35 -22.19 -6.90
CA ASN A 617 -16.41 -22.34 -7.90
C ASN A 617 -17.81 -22.24 -7.25
N TYR A 618 -18.01 -22.95 -6.13
CA TYR A 618 -19.27 -22.87 -5.38
C TYR A 618 -19.52 -21.48 -4.81
N TRP A 619 -18.51 -20.82 -4.25
CA TRP A 619 -18.63 -19.47 -3.72
C TRP A 619 -19.06 -18.46 -4.80
N ALA A 620 -18.47 -18.54 -6.00
CA ALA A 620 -18.90 -17.73 -7.14
C ALA A 620 -20.40 -17.93 -7.45
N LYS A 621 -20.91 -19.16 -7.40
CA LYS A 621 -22.34 -19.45 -7.59
C LYS A 621 -23.21 -18.93 -6.45
N VAL A 622 -22.75 -19.01 -5.19
CA VAL A 622 -23.45 -18.42 -4.03
C VAL A 622 -23.60 -16.91 -4.21
N LYS A 623 -22.53 -16.21 -4.64
CA LYS A 623 -22.59 -14.76 -4.90
C LYS A 623 -23.58 -14.39 -6.01
N ILE A 624 -23.64 -15.19 -7.07
CA ILE A 624 -24.64 -15.01 -8.14
C ILE A 624 -26.05 -15.19 -7.58
N ALA A 625 -26.30 -16.24 -6.79
CA ALA A 625 -27.61 -16.47 -6.16
C ALA A 625 -28.01 -15.31 -5.24
N ALA A 626 -27.08 -14.83 -4.41
CA ALA A 626 -27.31 -13.67 -3.54
C ALA A 626 -27.70 -12.40 -4.30
N SER A 627 -27.08 -12.17 -5.47
CA SER A 627 -27.41 -11.02 -6.33
C SER A 627 -28.81 -11.15 -6.93
N ASN A 628 -29.21 -12.36 -7.34
CA ASN A 628 -30.52 -12.61 -7.92
C ASN A 628 -31.63 -12.49 -6.87
N ALA A 629 -31.40 -13.00 -5.65
CA ALA A 629 -32.35 -12.93 -4.55
C ALA A 629 -32.64 -11.50 -4.06
N LYS A 630 -31.79 -10.51 -4.38
CA LYS A 630 -32.05 -9.08 -4.11
C LYS A 630 -32.94 -8.40 -5.16
N SER A 631 -33.17 -9.05 -6.31
CA SER A 631 -33.93 -8.50 -7.43
C SER A 631 -35.41 -8.92 -7.41
N GLU A 632 -35.79 -9.81 -6.49
CA GLU A 632 -37.16 -10.25 -6.17
C GLU A 632 -37.61 -9.64 -4.83
#